data_AF-A0A8T0IP20-F1
#
_entry.id   AF-A0A8T0IP20-F1
#
_cell.length_a   1.000
_cell.length_b   1.000
_cell.length_c   1.000
_cell.angle_alpha   90.00
_cell.angle_beta   90.00
_cell.angle_gamma   90.00
#
_symmetry.space_group_name_H-M   'P 1'
#
loop_
_entity.id
_entity.type
_entity.pdbx_description
1 polymer ?
#
loop_
_entity_poly.entity_id
_entity_poly.type
_entity_poly.pdbx_seq_one_letter_code
_entity_poly.pdbx_strand_id
1 'polypeptide(L)'
;MAEFTSEFQTTTEGLGAPGSSIDYFSARIESLMLRRSDFASDLDYQIESSKDSWSEVRDVRCEAPGITDRELFANLRQHPEWGRIFKNPDRVILGRKIAEGGQAEIYEGLQRTSMEEAPTKEVVVKVFKKGYSLAALKSQWPLGMVRKSSGNGSGWYCEPYTCWLMGVTLLHDGRVAFILEAYWGDLRRLIDSLMLQRHKENRRDQAPFEEKKAVRIMKQIAEGMHNLHNNDILHRDLKAANVLVWTSKRDADPRETDSMLCAIADFECSVGVVGTGFWRAPEILLAIKNSSIGLHVFTKEADVYSYAMTCYEVLTGRKPFEDHPVSQYDVVLSGQRPSLPASTYSQLRELIAKCWHCDPSTRPTFAEIKRELDKIIKSLQTK
;
A
#
# COMPACT_ATOMS: atom_id res chain seq x y z
N MET A 1 -6.02 25.50 11.91
CA MET A 1 -4.73 25.34 11.20
C MET A 1 -3.55 26.08 11.86
N ALA A 2 -3.77 27.09 12.73
CA ALA A 2 -2.67 27.74 13.48
C ALA A 2 -2.60 27.39 14.99
N GLU A 3 -3.60 26.71 15.57
CA GLU A 3 -3.62 26.34 17.00
C GLU A 3 -3.39 24.85 17.29
N PHE A 4 -3.05 24.05 16.27
CA PHE A 4 -2.68 22.63 16.43
C PHE A 4 -1.16 22.38 16.24
N THR A 5 -0.39 23.45 16.03
CA THR A 5 1.05 23.43 15.74
C THR A 5 1.92 23.90 16.91
N SER A 6 1.34 24.28 18.06
CA SER A 6 2.09 24.91 19.16
C SER A 6 2.56 23.95 20.27
N GLU A 7 2.24 22.66 20.23
CA GLU A 7 2.63 21.69 21.29
C GLU A 7 3.95 20.94 21.02
N PHE A 8 4.77 21.38 20.06
CA PHE A 8 6.09 20.78 19.75
C PHE A 8 7.28 21.65 20.14
N GLN A 9 7.16 22.41 21.23
CA GLN A 9 8.33 22.98 21.91
C GLN A 9 8.35 22.52 23.36
N THR A 10 9.51 21.99 23.78
CA THR A 10 9.86 21.42 25.11
C THR A 10 9.35 19.98 25.32
N THR A 11 10.14 18.95 25.60
CA THR A 11 11.50 18.81 26.16
C THR A 11 12.18 17.56 25.60
N THR A 12 13.37 17.72 25.00
CA THR A 12 14.35 16.66 24.78
C THR A 12 15.13 16.44 26.07
N GLU A 13 14.74 15.49 26.91
CA GLU A 13 15.62 14.95 27.95
C GLU A 13 15.09 13.60 28.46
N GLY A 14 15.91 12.56 28.26
CA GLY A 14 15.93 11.37 29.12
C GLY A 14 14.81 10.33 28.98
N LEU A 15 14.90 9.45 27.98
CA LEU A 15 14.51 8.05 28.15
C LEU A 15 15.57 7.15 27.51
N GLY A 16 16.39 6.55 28.37
CA GLY A 16 17.38 5.56 28.00
C GLY A 16 16.75 4.31 27.39
N ALA A 17 17.51 3.68 26.50
CA ALA A 17 17.21 2.35 25.99
C ALA A 17 17.05 1.35 27.14
N PRO A 18 16.14 0.37 26.98
CA PRO A 18 16.61 -1.00 27.09
C PRO A 18 16.18 -1.85 25.89
N GLY A 19 17.08 -2.75 25.52
CA GLY A 19 16.99 -3.62 24.37
C GLY A 19 15.71 -4.45 24.31
N SER A 20 15.01 -4.34 23.19
CA SER A 20 14.40 -5.48 22.51
C SER A 20 14.28 -5.10 21.04
N SER A 21 14.92 -5.90 20.19
CA SER A 21 14.72 -5.89 18.74
C SER A 21 13.27 -6.28 18.49
N ILE A 22 12.36 -5.30 18.43
CA ILE A 22 10.99 -5.54 17.99
C ILE A 22 11.03 -5.66 16.48
N ASP A 23 10.82 -6.87 15.98
CA ASP A 23 10.68 -7.13 14.54
C ASP A 23 9.34 -6.57 14.03
N TYR A 24 9.39 -5.46 13.29
CA TYR A 24 8.22 -4.76 12.73
C TYR A 24 7.92 -5.21 11.29
N PHE A 25 7.06 -6.21 11.08
CA PHE A 25 6.60 -6.54 9.72
C PHE A 25 5.24 -5.89 9.41
N SER A 26 4.97 -5.34 8.22
CA SER A 26 3.58 -4.95 7.84
C SER A 26 2.73 -6.19 7.51
N ALA A 27 1.42 -6.12 7.73
CA ALA A 27 0.47 -7.07 7.14
C ALA A 27 0.24 -6.71 5.68
N ARG A 28 0.90 -7.46 4.80
CA ARG A 28 0.94 -7.15 3.38
C ARG A 28 -0.45 -7.21 2.74
N ILE A 29 -0.62 -6.29 1.79
CA ILE A 29 -1.79 -6.17 0.92
C ILE A 29 -2.02 -7.33 -0.03
N GLU A 30 -1.12 -8.32 -0.06
CA GLU A 30 -1.23 -9.55 -0.86
C GLU A 30 -2.59 -10.27 -0.70
N SER A 31 -3.43 -9.87 0.25
CA SER A 31 -4.62 -10.53 0.71
C SER A 31 -5.93 -9.76 0.56
N LEU A 32 -6.00 -8.66 -0.20
CA LEU A 32 -7.29 -8.00 -0.47
C LEU A 32 -8.09 -8.72 -1.59
N MET A 33 -8.45 -10.00 -1.40
CA MET A 33 -9.08 -10.83 -2.44
C MET A 33 -10.61 -10.84 -2.42
N LEU A 34 -11.21 -10.84 -3.62
CA LEU A 34 -12.54 -11.39 -3.88
C LEU A 34 -12.39 -12.87 -4.29
N ARG A 35 -13.14 -13.79 -3.68
CA ARG A 35 -13.19 -15.16 -4.18
C ARG A 35 -14.09 -15.26 -5.42
N ARG A 36 -13.50 -15.76 -6.51
CA ARG A 36 -14.23 -16.58 -7.50
C ARG A 36 -13.75 -18.01 -7.40
N SER A 37 -14.66 -18.95 -7.63
CA SER A 37 -14.49 -20.40 -7.51
C SER A 37 -13.30 -20.98 -8.27
N ASP A 38 -12.77 -20.26 -9.27
CA ASP A 38 -11.82 -20.79 -10.23
C ASP A 38 -10.35 -20.48 -9.87
N PHE A 39 -10.11 -19.75 -8.77
CA PHE A 39 -8.75 -19.33 -8.36
C PHE A 39 -8.00 -20.35 -7.49
N ALA A 40 -8.68 -21.35 -6.93
CA ALA A 40 -8.09 -22.29 -5.98
C ALA A 40 -7.32 -23.45 -6.65
N SER A 41 -7.37 -23.60 -7.98
CA SER A 41 -6.85 -24.78 -8.67
C SER A 41 -5.46 -24.64 -9.30
N ASP A 42 -4.88 -23.44 -9.38
CA ASP A 42 -3.71 -23.20 -10.25
C ASP A 42 -2.42 -22.74 -9.56
N LEU A 43 -2.46 -22.43 -8.26
CA LEU A 43 -1.27 -22.33 -7.42
C LEU A 43 -1.49 -23.19 -6.17
N ASP A 44 -0.92 -24.39 -6.16
CA ASP A 44 -0.72 -25.19 -4.94
C ASP A 44 0.27 -24.46 -4.02
N TYR A 45 -0.22 -23.41 -3.35
CA TYR A 45 0.32 -23.04 -2.06
C TYR A 45 -0.45 -23.90 -1.06
N GLN A 46 0.24 -24.84 -0.41
CA GLN A 46 -0.34 -25.62 0.68
C GLN A 46 -0.72 -24.66 1.82
N ILE A 47 -1.94 -24.12 1.73
CA ILE A 47 -2.69 -23.66 2.88
C ILE A 47 -3.09 -24.94 3.57
N GLU A 48 -2.38 -25.31 4.65
CA GLU A 48 -2.83 -26.36 5.54
C GLU A 48 -4.29 -26.10 5.89
N SER A 49 -5.15 -26.95 5.37
CA SER A 49 -6.57 -26.91 5.62
C SER A 49 -6.79 -27.39 7.05
N SER A 50 -6.67 -26.50 8.04
CA SER A 50 -7.39 -26.72 9.29
C SER A 50 -8.88 -26.52 8.98
N LYS A 51 -9.54 -27.61 8.59
CA LYS A 51 -10.96 -27.79 8.89
C LYS A 51 -11.09 -27.55 10.38
N ASP A 52 -11.60 -26.39 10.80
CA ASP A 52 -12.28 -26.28 12.08
C ASP A 52 -13.15 -25.03 12.16
N SER A 53 -14.39 -25.32 12.58
CA SER A 53 -15.47 -24.49 13.09
C SER A 53 -15.35 -22.96 13.06
N TRP A 54 -16.44 -22.34 12.58
CA TRP A 54 -16.89 -21.01 12.99
C TRP A 54 -16.68 -20.81 14.49
N SER A 55 -15.72 -19.99 14.88
CA SER A 55 -15.51 -19.63 16.28
C SER A 55 -15.84 -18.16 16.47
N GLU A 56 -16.96 -17.88 17.15
CA GLU A 56 -17.22 -16.60 17.78
C GLU A 56 -16.07 -16.32 18.77
N VAL A 57 -15.26 -15.31 18.50
CA VAL A 57 -14.25 -14.86 19.47
C VAL A 57 -14.98 -14.12 20.59
N ARG A 58 -15.21 -14.79 21.72
CA ARG A 58 -15.76 -14.20 22.95
C ARG A 58 -14.66 -13.86 23.96
N ASP A 59 -14.80 -12.66 24.53
CA ASP A 59 -14.29 -12.10 25.79
C ASP A 59 -12.83 -12.34 26.22
N VAL A 60 -12.03 -11.26 26.19
CA VAL A 60 -10.89 -11.05 27.10
C VAL A 60 -10.81 -9.57 27.48
N ARG A 61 -10.92 -9.25 28.78
CA ARG A 61 -10.78 -7.89 29.34
C ARG A 61 -9.33 -7.59 29.73
N CYS A 62 -8.90 -6.34 29.56
CA CYS A 62 -7.82 -5.75 30.35
C CYS A 62 -7.97 -4.22 30.39
N GLU A 63 -7.72 -3.62 31.56
CA GLU A 63 -7.76 -2.19 31.87
C GLU A 63 -6.34 -1.66 32.14
N ALA A 64 -6.00 -0.45 31.66
CA ALA A 64 -4.88 0.36 32.14
C ALA A 64 -5.05 1.86 31.72
N PRO A 65 -4.45 2.83 32.43
CA PRO A 65 -4.89 4.23 32.48
C PRO A 65 -4.11 5.20 31.56
N GLY A 66 -4.77 6.28 31.17
CA GLY A 66 -4.41 7.23 30.11
C GLY A 66 -5.61 7.39 29.17
N ILE A 67 -5.68 8.42 28.30
CA ILE A 67 -6.80 8.52 27.35
C ILE A 67 -6.81 7.23 26.52
N THR A 68 -7.75 6.34 26.84
CA THR A 68 -7.79 5.02 26.25
C THR A 68 -8.11 5.18 24.76
N ASP A 69 -7.73 4.21 23.91
CA ASP A 69 -8.16 4.25 22.50
C ASP A 69 -9.69 4.38 22.39
N ARG A 70 -10.45 3.90 23.39
CA ARG A 70 -11.89 4.11 23.51
C ARG A 70 -12.28 5.58 23.69
N GLU A 71 -11.61 6.31 24.58
CA GLU A 71 -11.85 7.73 24.81
C GLU A 71 -11.41 8.58 23.60
N LEU A 72 -10.26 8.26 23.00
CA LEU A 72 -9.78 8.91 21.79
C LEU A 72 -10.74 8.68 20.61
N PHE A 73 -11.21 7.45 20.45
CA PHE A 73 -12.20 7.07 19.44
C PHE A 73 -13.55 7.77 19.69
N ALA A 74 -14.00 7.87 20.96
CA ALA A 74 -15.22 8.58 21.32
C ALA A 74 -15.13 10.08 20.99
N ASN A 75 -13.99 10.71 21.27
CA ASN A 75 -13.73 12.11 20.93
C ASN A 75 -13.69 12.32 19.41
N LEU A 76 -12.99 11.45 18.67
CA LEU A 76 -12.91 11.53 17.20
C LEU A 76 -14.27 11.28 16.54
N ARG A 77 -15.11 10.41 17.10
CA ARG A 77 -16.48 10.15 16.63
C ARG A 77 -17.39 11.38 16.74
N GLN A 78 -17.14 12.24 17.73
CA GLN A 78 -17.87 13.50 17.91
C GLN A 78 -17.30 14.65 17.07
N HIS A 79 -16.11 14.47 16.48
CA HIS A 79 -15.48 15.51 15.68
C HIS A 79 -16.36 15.86 14.45
N PRO A 80 -16.64 17.14 14.19
CA PRO A 80 -17.57 17.56 13.12
C PRO A 80 -17.08 17.15 11.72
N GLU A 81 -15.77 17.14 11.51
CA GLU A 81 -15.16 16.69 10.25
C GLU A 81 -14.94 15.17 10.25
N TRP A 82 -14.12 14.65 11.17
CA TRP A 82 -13.68 13.25 11.15
C TRP A 82 -14.68 12.25 11.72
N GLY A 83 -15.69 12.67 12.46
CA GLY A 83 -16.60 11.76 13.16
C GLY A 83 -17.32 10.77 12.24
N ARG A 84 -17.52 11.11 10.96
CA ARG A 84 -18.15 10.21 9.98
C ARG A 84 -17.34 8.95 9.68
N ILE A 85 -16.01 9.01 9.62
CA ILE A 85 -15.19 7.80 9.36
C ILE A 85 -15.15 6.87 10.59
N PHE A 86 -15.43 7.41 11.78
CA PHE A 86 -15.52 6.66 13.05
C PHE A 86 -16.97 6.27 13.42
N LYS A 87 -17.95 6.57 12.54
CA LYS A 87 -19.37 6.26 12.81
C LYS A 87 -19.67 4.82 12.40
N ASN A 88 -20.17 4.07 13.37
CA ASN A 88 -20.76 2.72 13.27
C ASN A 88 -19.76 1.55 13.31
N PRO A 89 -19.10 1.33 14.47
CA PRO A 89 -18.23 0.18 14.66
C PRO A 89 -18.94 -1.18 14.45
N ASP A 90 -20.25 -1.24 14.74
CA ASP A 90 -21.08 -2.45 14.69
C ASP A 90 -21.59 -2.80 13.28
N ARG A 91 -21.16 -2.05 12.25
CA ARG A 91 -21.63 -2.26 10.88
C ARG A 91 -20.74 -3.16 10.05
N VAL A 92 -19.67 -3.72 10.60
CA VAL A 92 -18.79 -4.63 9.85
C VAL A 92 -18.74 -5.98 10.53
N ILE A 93 -19.06 -7.02 9.76
CA ILE A 93 -18.93 -8.42 10.15
C ILE A 93 -17.61 -8.92 9.58
N LEU A 94 -16.70 -9.37 10.45
CA LEU A 94 -15.45 -10.01 10.04
C LEU A 94 -15.75 -11.41 9.49
N GLY A 95 -15.22 -11.68 8.30
CA GLY A 95 -15.22 -12.98 7.67
C GLY A 95 -13.89 -13.70 7.87
N ARG A 96 -13.46 -14.44 6.85
CA ARG A 96 -12.21 -15.22 6.90
C ARG A 96 -11.00 -14.29 6.94
N LYS A 97 -9.98 -14.67 7.71
CA LYS A 97 -8.64 -14.09 7.64
C LYS A 97 -7.99 -14.40 6.28
N ILE A 98 -7.60 -13.35 5.55
CA ILE A 98 -7.01 -13.48 4.21
C ILE A 98 -5.48 -13.44 4.28
N ALA A 99 -4.91 -12.63 5.17
CA ALA A 99 -3.49 -12.73 5.54
C ALA A 99 -3.17 -12.12 6.90
N GLU A 100 -1.89 -12.25 7.25
CA GLU A 100 -1.28 -11.72 8.44
C GLU A 100 0.08 -11.12 8.08
N GLY A 101 0.46 -10.05 8.77
CA GLY A 101 1.86 -9.72 8.93
C GLY A 101 2.12 -9.15 10.31
N GLY A 102 3.25 -8.50 10.52
CA GLY A 102 3.66 -8.10 11.88
C GLY A 102 2.84 -6.95 12.51
N GLN A 103 2.18 -6.10 11.73
CA GLN A 103 1.44 -4.93 12.21
C GLN A 103 -0.06 -5.20 12.32
N ALA A 104 -0.57 -6.05 11.45
CA ALA A 104 -2.01 -6.23 11.30
C ALA A 104 -2.37 -7.63 10.76
N GLU A 105 -3.65 -7.86 10.69
CA GLU A 105 -4.30 -9.02 10.12
C GLU A 105 -5.35 -8.50 9.15
N ILE A 106 -5.48 -9.14 8.00
CA ILE A 106 -6.40 -8.74 6.95
C ILE A 106 -7.54 -9.75 6.90
N TYR A 107 -8.77 -9.28 6.92
CA TYR A 107 -9.99 -10.11 6.92
C TYR A 107 -10.93 -9.70 5.80
N GLU A 108 -11.63 -10.69 5.21
CA GLU A 108 -12.85 -10.41 4.47
C GLU A 108 -13.84 -9.74 5.42
N GLY A 109 -14.69 -8.86 4.92
CA GLY A 109 -15.75 -8.27 5.72
C GLY A 109 -17.01 -7.98 4.94
N LEU A 110 -18.12 -7.93 5.65
CA LEU A 110 -19.39 -7.46 5.12
C LEU A 110 -19.84 -6.22 5.90
N GLN A 111 -20.03 -5.12 5.17
CA GLN A 111 -20.53 -3.88 5.73
C GLN A 111 -22.05 -3.76 5.56
N ARG A 112 -22.73 -3.42 6.67
CA ARG A 112 -24.14 -3.02 6.68
C ARG A 112 -24.28 -1.56 6.26
N THR A 113 -25.05 -1.31 5.21
CA THR A 113 -25.34 0.03 4.70
C THR A 113 -26.35 0.78 5.59
N SER A 114 -27.29 0.05 6.20
CA SER A 114 -28.29 0.56 7.15
C SER A 114 -28.50 -0.42 8.33
N MET A 115 -29.18 0.01 9.40
CA MET A 115 -29.50 -0.89 10.54
C MET A 115 -30.62 -1.90 10.20
N GLU A 116 -31.41 -1.62 9.17
CA GLU A 116 -32.62 -2.38 8.82
C GLU A 116 -32.40 -3.36 7.66
N GLU A 117 -31.29 -3.24 6.92
CA GLU A 117 -30.98 -4.11 5.78
C GLU A 117 -29.93 -5.16 6.12
N ALA A 118 -30.03 -6.30 5.43
CA ALA A 118 -29.00 -7.33 5.43
C ALA A 118 -27.64 -6.74 4.98
N PRO A 119 -26.50 -7.25 5.49
CA PRO A 119 -25.18 -6.79 5.05
C PRO A 119 -25.01 -7.02 3.53
N THR A 120 -24.67 -5.98 2.77
CA THR A 120 -24.70 -6.04 1.29
C THR A 120 -23.37 -5.68 0.61
N LYS A 121 -22.47 -4.92 1.25
CA LYS A 121 -21.21 -4.50 0.63
C LYS A 121 -20.03 -5.33 1.15
N GLU A 122 -19.33 -5.98 0.23
CA GLU A 122 -18.05 -6.62 0.50
C GLU A 122 -16.97 -5.56 0.73
N VAL A 123 -16.22 -5.75 1.81
CA VAL A 123 -15.14 -4.87 2.25
C VAL A 123 -13.96 -5.72 2.68
N VAL A 124 -12.80 -5.07 2.86
CA VAL A 124 -11.66 -5.70 3.51
C VAL A 124 -11.36 -4.97 4.81
N VAL A 125 -11.05 -5.74 5.85
CA VAL A 125 -10.84 -5.20 7.19
C VAL A 125 -9.41 -5.44 7.62
N LYS A 126 -8.62 -4.36 7.74
CA LYS A 126 -7.25 -4.39 8.27
C LYS A 126 -7.29 -4.16 9.77
N VAL A 127 -7.15 -5.23 10.54
CA VAL A 127 -7.17 -5.23 12.01
C VAL A 127 -5.74 -5.14 12.53
N PHE A 128 -5.41 -4.08 13.25
CA PHE A 128 -4.06 -3.90 13.80
C PHE A 128 -3.84 -4.79 15.01
N LYS A 129 -2.64 -5.36 15.15
CA LYS A 129 -2.28 -6.22 16.28
C LYS A 129 -2.26 -5.41 17.58
N LYS A 130 -2.35 -6.10 18.73
CA LYS A 130 -2.27 -5.44 20.05
C LYS A 130 -0.94 -4.69 20.18
N GLY A 131 -0.98 -3.46 20.71
CA GLY A 131 0.18 -2.55 20.80
C GLY A 131 0.18 -1.42 19.77
N TYR A 132 -0.61 -1.53 18.70
CA TYR A 132 -0.83 -0.43 17.75
C TYR A 132 -2.05 0.38 18.16
N SER A 133 -1.83 1.46 18.93
CA SER A 133 -2.88 2.35 19.39
C SER A 133 -3.32 3.34 18.32
N LEU A 134 -4.52 3.90 18.43
CA LEU A 134 -4.98 4.95 17.52
C LEU A 134 -4.09 6.19 17.61
N ALA A 135 -3.52 6.48 18.78
CA ALA A 135 -2.55 7.56 18.96
C ALA A 135 -1.21 7.28 18.25
N ALA A 136 -0.70 6.03 18.31
CA ALA A 136 0.47 5.62 17.54
C ALA A 136 0.18 5.67 16.03
N LEU A 137 -1.04 5.32 15.64
CA LEU A 137 -1.48 5.40 14.25
C LEU A 137 -1.69 6.85 13.80
N LYS A 138 -1.99 7.83 14.67
CA LYS A 138 -2.16 9.25 14.28
C LYS A 138 -0.92 9.88 13.65
N SER A 139 0.28 9.57 14.17
CA SER A 139 1.55 10.00 13.57
C SER A 139 1.89 9.25 12.27
N GLN A 140 1.10 8.22 11.97
CA GLN A 140 1.24 7.29 10.85
C GLN A 140 0.03 7.38 9.89
N TRP A 141 -0.95 8.25 10.18
CA TRP A 141 -2.30 8.18 9.60
C TRP A 141 -2.42 8.97 8.29
N PRO A 142 -3.24 8.49 7.33
CA PRO A 142 -3.51 9.16 6.07
C PRO A 142 -4.46 10.35 6.19
N LEU A 143 -3.97 11.47 6.71
CA LEU A 143 -4.64 12.76 6.51
C LEU A 143 -4.85 13.08 5.02
N GLY A 144 -4.13 12.42 4.10
CA GLY A 144 -4.28 12.58 2.65
C GLY A 144 -5.13 11.55 1.93
N MET A 145 -5.62 10.49 2.59
CA MET A 145 -6.59 9.57 1.95
C MET A 145 -8.05 9.96 2.20
N VAL A 146 -8.29 10.89 3.12
CA VAL A 146 -9.63 11.31 3.51
C VAL A 146 -9.71 12.82 3.33
N ARG A 147 -10.20 13.28 2.17
CA ARG A 147 -10.38 14.72 1.89
C ARG A 147 -11.84 15.12 1.82
N LYS A 148 -12.15 16.27 2.42
CA LYS A 148 -13.44 16.95 2.33
C LYS A 148 -13.62 17.49 0.90
N SER A 149 -14.78 17.24 0.28
CA SER A 149 -15.15 17.95 -0.95
C SER A 149 -15.08 19.46 -0.72
N SER A 150 -14.40 20.18 -1.60
CA SER A 150 -14.41 21.65 -1.65
C SER A 150 -15.69 22.22 -2.28
N GLY A 151 -16.73 21.40 -2.52
CA GLY A 151 -18.04 21.83 -3.01
C GLY A 151 -19.18 21.56 -2.04
N ASN A 152 -20.36 22.12 -2.32
CA ASN A 152 -21.61 21.97 -1.55
C ASN A 152 -22.13 20.51 -1.41
N GLY A 153 -21.37 19.51 -1.86
CA GLY A 153 -21.66 18.09 -1.66
C GLY A 153 -21.02 17.57 -0.38
N SER A 154 -21.82 17.05 0.53
CA SER A 154 -21.40 16.54 1.85
C SER A 154 -20.66 15.19 1.79
N GLY A 155 -19.74 14.99 0.85
CA GLY A 155 -18.99 13.74 0.64
C GLY A 155 -17.48 13.89 0.89
N TRP A 156 -16.87 12.84 1.45
CA TRP A 156 -15.42 12.66 1.45
C TRP A 156 -15.04 11.93 0.16
N TYR A 157 -13.99 12.39 -0.53
CA TYR A 157 -13.43 11.71 -1.70
C TYR A 157 -12.06 11.12 -1.32
N CYS A 158 -11.79 9.89 -1.73
CA CYS A 158 -10.41 9.41 -1.88
C CYS A 158 -9.86 9.95 -3.20
N GLU A 159 -8.62 10.43 -3.18
CA GLU A 159 -7.97 10.90 -4.40
C GLU A 159 -7.87 9.73 -5.40
N PRO A 160 -8.09 9.96 -6.70
CA PRO A 160 -7.98 8.90 -7.71
C PRO A 160 -6.68 8.10 -7.54
N TYR A 161 -6.79 6.78 -7.70
CA TYR A 161 -5.66 5.85 -7.63
C TYR A 161 -4.97 5.77 -6.25
N THR A 162 -5.69 6.13 -5.18
CA THR A 162 -5.34 5.79 -3.79
C THR A 162 -6.40 4.85 -3.21
N CYS A 163 -6.01 3.93 -2.31
CA CYS A 163 -6.97 2.95 -1.79
C CYS A 163 -8.06 3.61 -0.94
N TRP A 164 -9.29 3.09 -1.04
CA TRP A 164 -10.42 3.73 -0.39
C TRP A 164 -10.56 3.26 1.06
N LEU A 165 -10.26 4.16 2.00
CA LEU A 165 -10.61 4.02 3.40
C LEU A 165 -12.09 4.40 3.60
N MET A 166 -12.92 3.39 3.83
CA MET A 166 -14.35 3.56 4.04
C MET A 166 -14.71 3.87 5.50
N GLY A 167 -13.87 3.46 6.45
CA GLY A 167 -14.09 3.75 7.87
C GLY A 167 -13.02 3.19 8.79
N VAL A 168 -13.12 3.57 10.06
CA VAL A 168 -12.25 3.13 11.15
C VAL A 168 -13.14 2.67 12.30
N THR A 169 -12.83 1.51 12.84
CA THR A 169 -13.55 0.92 13.97
C THR A 169 -12.60 0.47 15.06
N LEU A 170 -13.13 0.33 16.27
CA LEU A 170 -12.46 -0.30 17.40
C LEU A 170 -13.21 -1.61 17.69
N LEU A 171 -12.50 -2.73 17.62
CA LEU A 171 -13.07 -4.03 17.92
C LEU A 171 -13.31 -4.18 19.44
N HIS A 172 -14.16 -5.14 19.83
CA HIS A 172 -14.47 -5.40 21.23
C HIS A 172 -13.23 -5.69 22.09
N ASP A 173 -12.21 -6.31 21.49
CA ASP A 173 -10.92 -6.63 22.12
C ASP A 173 -9.95 -5.43 22.19
N GLY A 174 -10.39 -4.24 21.80
CA GLY A 174 -9.64 -2.99 21.87
C GLY A 174 -8.70 -2.74 20.69
N ARG A 175 -8.69 -3.59 19.66
CA ARG A 175 -7.85 -3.37 18.47
C ARG A 175 -8.50 -2.41 17.48
N VAL A 176 -7.70 -1.54 16.89
CA VAL A 176 -8.12 -0.65 15.81
C VAL A 176 -8.24 -1.45 14.52
N ALA A 177 -9.27 -1.18 13.71
CA ALA A 177 -9.44 -1.79 12.41
C ALA A 177 -9.87 -0.78 11.34
N PHE A 178 -9.30 -0.90 10.15
CA PHE A 178 -9.66 -0.09 8.99
C PHE A 178 -10.58 -0.88 8.10
N ILE A 179 -11.64 -0.23 7.64
CA ILE A 179 -12.60 -0.76 6.70
C ILE A 179 -12.23 -0.18 5.35
N LEU A 180 -11.78 -1.03 4.45
CA LEU A 180 -11.29 -0.69 3.12
C LEU A 180 -12.25 -1.24 2.07
N GLU A 181 -12.29 -0.60 0.91
CA GLU A 181 -12.97 -1.19 -0.24
C GLU A 181 -12.34 -2.54 -0.63
N ALA A 182 -13.15 -3.46 -1.15
CA ALA A 182 -12.69 -4.72 -1.69
C ALA A 182 -12.09 -4.52 -3.10
N TYR A 183 -10.92 -5.09 -3.32
CA TYR A 183 -10.19 -5.07 -4.58
C TYR A 183 -10.09 -6.50 -5.14
N TRP A 184 -9.59 -6.66 -6.37
CA TRP A 184 -9.33 -7.99 -6.92
C TRP A 184 -8.17 -8.68 -6.20
N GLY A 185 -7.16 -7.89 -5.84
CA GLY A 185 -5.91 -8.30 -5.22
C GLY A 185 -4.85 -7.23 -5.45
N ASP A 186 -3.60 -7.57 -5.27
CA ASP A 186 -2.47 -6.70 -5.56
C ASP A 186 -1.85 -6.97 -6.95
N LEU A 187 -1.08 -6.01 -7.43
CA LEU A 187 -0.46 -6.03 -8.74
C LEU A 187 0.65 -7.07 -8.82
N ARG A 188 1.37 -7.38 -7.72
CA ARG A 188 2.40 -8.42 -7.71
C ARG A 188 1.78 -9.79 -7.99
N ARG A 189 0.67 -10.13 -7.33
CA ARG A 189 -0.07 -11.37 -7.59
C ARG A 189 -0.63 -11.45 -9.01
N LEU A 190 -1.15 -10.35 -9.54
CA LEU A 190 -1.59 -10.30 -10.93
C LEU A 190 -0.45 -10.60 -11.90
N ILE A 191 0.70 -9.95 -11.70
CA ILE A 191 1.89 -10.17 -12.51
C ILE A 191 2.33 -11.63 -12.42
N ASP A 192 2.41 -12.19 -11.21
CA ASP A 192 2.82 -13.58 -11.00
C ASP A 192 1.89 -14.57 -11.72
N SER A 193 0.57 -14.34 -11.65
CA SER A 193 -0.42 -15.14 -12.37
C SER A 193 -0.22 -15.08 -13.89
N LEU A 194 0.01 -13.89 -14.44
CA LEU A 194 0.28 -13.72 -15.88
C LEU A 194 1.59 -14.38 -16.31
N MET A 195 2.64 -14.26 -15.50
CA MET A 195 3.94 -14.88 -15.79
C MET A 195 3.86 -16.40 -15.70
N LEU A 196 3.12 -16.95 -14.75
CA LEU A 196 2.88 -18.39 -14.64
C LEU A 196 2.12 -18.93 -15.86
N GLN A 197 1.07 -18.23 -16.30
CA GLN A 197 0.32 -18.62 -17.50
C GLN A 197 1.24 -18.67 -18.73
N ARG A 198 2.07 -17.64 -18.93
CA ARG A 198 3.02 -17.59 -20.03
C ARG A 198 4.06 -18.68 -19.97
N HIS A 199 4.51 -19.04 -18.76
CA HIS A 199 5.40 -20.17 -18.58
C HIS A 199 4.76 -21.49 -19.03
N LYS A 200 3.48 -21.72 -18.69
CA LYS A 200 2.70 -22.90 -19.15
C LYS A 200 2.55 -22.93 -20.68
N GLU A 201 2.46 -21.76 -21.32
CA GLU A 201 2.34 -21.62 -22.78
C GLU A 201 3.70 -21.53 -23.52
N ASN A 202 4.82 -21.73 -22.81
CA ASN A 202 6.17 -21.64 -23.35
C ASN A 202 6.56 -20.23 -23.90
N ARG A 203 6.00 -19.17 -23.32
CA ARG A 203 6.21 -17.75 -23.66
C ARG A 203 7.00 -16.98 -22.58
N ARG A 204 8.04 -17.61 -22.03
CA ARG A 204 8.77 -17.13 -20.84
C ARG A 204 9.43 -15.75 -20.99
N ASP A 205 9.77 -15.36 -22.21
CA ASP A 205 10.45 -14.09 -22.50
C ASP A 205 9.51 -12.90 -22.68
N GLN A 206 8.19 -13.13 -22.65
CA GLN A 206 7.23 -12.05 -22.85
C GLN A 206 6.98 -11.28 -21.54
N ALA A 207 6.93 -9.94 -21.62
CA ALA A 207 6.62 -9.01 -20.54
C ALA A 207 5.15 -9.06 -20.09
N PRO A 208 4.82 -9.06 -18.78
CA PRO A 208 3.50 -9.43 -18.24
C PRO A 208 2.33 -8.63 -18.83
N PHE A 209 2.58 -7.40 -19.26
CA PHE A 209 1.62 -6.56 -19.95
C PHE A 209 2.18 -6.09 -21.29
N GLU A 210 1.28 -5.84 -22.25
CA GLU A 210 1.62 -5.02 -23.41
C GLU A 210 2.11 -3.65 -22.97
N GLU A 211 3.06 -3.07 -23.69
CA GLU A 211 3.72 -1.83 -23.28
C GLU A 211 2.72 -0.68 -23.04
N LYS A 212 1.69 -0.56 -23.88
CA LYS A 212 0.63 0.45 -23.70
C LYS A 212 -0.15 0.25 -22.39
N LYS A 213 -0.43 -0.99 -22.00
CA LYS A 213 -1.09 -1.32 -20.72
C LYS A 213 -0.13 -1.06 -19.56
N ALA A 214 1.14 -1.44 -19.68
CA ALA A 214 2.18 -1.14 -18.70
C ALA A 214 2.31 0.36 -18.41
N VAL A 215 2.40 1.20 -19.44
CA VAL A 215 2.52 2.67 -19.29
C VAL A 215 1.27 3.26 -18.62
N ARG A 216 0.06 2.73 -18.92
CA ARG A 216 -1.17 3.16 -18.22
C ARG A 216 -1.13 2.81 -16.74
N ILE A 217 -0.69 1.61 -16.36
CA ILE A 217 -0.51 1.19 -14.96
C ILE A 217 0.47 2.14 -14.25
N MET A 218 1.64 2.37 -14.85
CA MET A 218 2.66 3.28 -14.33
C MET A 218 2.11 4.69 -14.11
N LYS A 219 1.33 5.22 -15.07
CA LYS A 219 0.69 6.52 -14.93
C LYS A 219 -0.29 6.57 -13.75
N GLN A 220 -1.09 5.53 -13.54
CA GLN A 220 -2.03 5.48 -12.41
C GLN A 220 -1.29 5.44 -11.07
N ILE A 221 -0.19 4.68 -10.98
CA ILE A 221 0.67 4.68 -9.79
C ILE A 221 1.28 6.08 -9.57
N ALA A 222 1.80 6.72 -10.63
CA ALA A 222 2.37 8.07 -10.54
C ALA A 222 1.32 9.12 -10.13
N GLU A 223 0.06 8.96 -10.55
CA GLU A 223 -1.06 9.81 -10.13
C GLU A 223 -1.36 9.65 -8.64
N GLY A 224 -1.49 8.41 -8.16
CA GLY A 224 -1.67 8.14 -6.73
C GLY A 224 -0.54 8.75 -5.90
N MET A 225 0.71 8.58 -6.35
CA MET A 225 1.88 9.11 -5.64
C MET A 225 1.96 10.63 -5.65
N HIS A 226 1.60 11.25 -6.78
CA HIS A 226 1.46 12.70 -6.87
C HIS A 226 0.44 13.22 -5.85
N ASN A 227 -0.68 12.53 -5.70
CA ASN A 227 -1.72 12.91 -4.75
C ASN A 227 -1.23 12.82 -3.30
N LEU A 228 -0.46 11.80 -2.93
CA LEU A 228 0.16 11.74 -1.60
C LEU A 228 1.18 12.87 -1.40
N HIS A 229 2.07 13.08 -2.37
CA HIS A 229 3.15 14.06 -2.27
C HIS A 229 2.65 15.50 -2.23
N ASN A 230 1.53 15.81 -2.89
CA ASN A 230 0.87 17.12 -2.79
C ASN A 230 0.31 17.40 -1.39
N ASN A 231 0.12 16.35 -0.58
CA ASN A 231 -0.32 16.43 0.81
C ASN A 231 0.83 16.14 1.80
N ASP A 232 2.09 16.21 1.34
CA ASP A 232 3.30 15.95 2.13
C ASP A 232 3.34 14.57 2.81
N ILE A 233 2.68 13.58 2.19
CA ILE A 233 2.68 12.19 2.65
C ILE A 233 3.67 11.39 1.82
N LEU A 234 4.52 10.63 2.51
CA LEU A 234 5.49 9.71 1.92
C LEU A 234 4.96 8.28 1.98
N HIS A 235 5.18 7.51 0.92
CA HIS A 235 4.76 6.11 0.86
C HIS A 235 5.72 5.17 1.59
N ARG A 236 7.03 5.35 1.40
CA ARG A 236 8.15 4.65 2.06
C ARG A 236 8.34 3.14 1.74
N ASP A 237 7.36 2.51 1.08
CA ASP A 237 7.38 1.07 0.73
C ASP A 237 6.63 0.82 -0.59
N LEU A 238 6.82 1.69 -1.58
CA LEU A 238 6.17 1.53 -2.88
C LEU A 238 6.78 0.34 -3.63
N LYS A 239 5.93 -0.64 -3.96
CA LYS A 239 6.23 -1.86 -4.73
C LYS A 239 4.94 -2.42 -5.33
N ALA A 240 5.03 -3.33 -6.31
CA ALA A 240 3.83 -3.90 -6.92
C ALA A 240 2.90 -4.60 -5.91
N ALA A 241 3.46 -5.19 -4.83
CA ALA A 241 2.68 -5.82 -3.77
C ALA A 241 1.86 -4.83 -2.91
N ASN A 242 2.14 -3.52 -3.02
CA ASN A 242 1.42 -2.44 -2.34
C ASN A 242 0.59 -1.60 -3.34
N VAL A 243 0.37 -2.12 -4.54
CA VAL A 243 -0.53 -1.54 -5.54
C VAL A 243 -1.71 -2.48 -5.72
N LEU A 244 -2.90 -2.01 -5.39
CA LEU A 244 -4.16 -2.74 -5.52
C LEU A 244 -4.69 -2.67 -6.94
N VAL A 245 -5.36 -3.74 -7.37
CA VAL A 245 -5.99 -3.85 -8.69
C VAL A 245 -7.50 -3.96 -8.52
N TRP A 246 -8.24 -3.21 -9.32
CA TRP A 246 -9.67 -3.45 -9.53
C TRP A 246 -10.05 -3.25 -11.00
N THR A 247 -11.29 -3.59 -11.31
CA THR A 247 -11.87 -3.43 -12.63
C THR A 247 -13.13 -2.58 -12.51
N SER A 248 -13.40 -1.74 -13.52
CA SER A 248 -14.61 -0.89 -13.53
C SER A 248 -15.92 -1.70 -13.49
N LYS A 249 -15.85 -2.96 -13.92
CA LYS A 249 -16.93 -3.95 -13.82
C LYS A 249 -16.52 -4.95 -12.76
N ARG A 250 -17.24 -5.00 -11.63
CA ARG A 250 -16.98 -5.89 -10.47
C ARG A 250 -16.67 -7.34 -10.87
N ASP A 251 -17.23 -7.78 -11.99
CA ASP A 251 -17.13 -9.14 -12.51
C ASP A 251 -16.10 -9.36 -13.64
N ALA A 252 -15.34 -8.34 -14.03
CA ALA A 252 -14.31 -8.50 -15.05
C ALA A 252 -13.01 -9.01 -14.44
N ASP A 253 -12.38 -9.97 -15.13
CA ASP A 253 -11.04 -10.43 -14.79
C ASP A 253 -9.99 -9.39 -15.23
N PRO A 254 -9.15 -8.85 -14.32
CA PRO A 254 -8.10 -7.88 -14.67
C PRO A 254 -7.06 -8.44 -15.65
N ARG A 255 -6.91 -9.77 -15.73
CA ARG A 255 -6.03 -10.44 -16.69
C ARG A 255 -6.50 -10.24 -18.13
N GLU A 256 -7.81 -10.18 -18.33
CA GLU A 256 -8.43 -10.20 -19.67
C GLU A 256 -9.02 -8.84 -20.09
N THR A 257 -9.18 -7.89 -19.16
CA THR A 257 -9.80 -6.60 -19.45
C THR A 257 -8.80 -5.45 -19.64
N ASP A 258 -9.16 -4.52 -20.52
CA ASP A 258 -8.53 -3.20 -20.64
C ASP A 258 -9.04 -2.19 -19.62
N SER A 259 -10.11 -2.53 -18.89
CA SER A 259 -10.74 -1.64 -17.88
C SER A 259 -10.12 -1.75 -16.49
N MET A 260 -8.92 -2.32 -16.41
CA MET A 260 -8.17 -2.50 -15.18
C MET A 260 -7.64 -1.16 -14.66
N LEU A 261 -7.80 -0.95 -13.37
CA LEU A 261 -7.34 0.21 -12.64
C LEU A 261 -6.49 -0.21 -11.44
N CYS A 262 -5.59 0.67 -11.01
CA CYS A 262 -4.66 0.45 -9.92
C CYS A 262 -4.75 1.57 -8.88
N ALA A 263 -4.56 1.24 -7.61
CA ALA A 263 -4.35 2.24 -6.55
C ALA A 263 -3.16 1.87 -5.70
N ILE A 264 -2.39 2.88 -5.32
CA ILE A 264 -1.39 2.72 -4.27
C ILE A 264 -2.07 2.54 -2.91
N ALA A 265 -1.43 1.73 -2.07
CA ALA A 265 -1.94 1.31 -0.78
C ALA A 265 -0.78 0.87 0.14
N ASP A 266 -1.09 0.49 1.38
CA ASP A 266 -0.13 0.03 2.40
C ASP A 266 1.17 0.86 2.48
N PHE A 267 1.01 2.14 2.83
CA PHE A 267 2.12 3.05 3.12
C PHE A 267 2.82 2.60 4.41
N GLU A 268 4.11 2.25 4.33
CA GLU A 268 4.82 1.69 5.47
C GLU A 268 4.98 2.73 6.57
N CYS A 269 4.44 2.38 7.74
CA CYS A 269 4.44 3.22 8.94
C CYS A 269 5.65 2.95 9.85
N SER A 270 6.38 1.85 9.61
CA SER A 270 7.56 1.44 10.37
C SER A 270 8.83 2.01 9.75
N VAL A 271 9.57 2.77 10.56
CA VAL A 271 10.93 3.19 10.23
C VAL A 271 11.86 2.01 10.52
N GLY A 272 12.27 1.27 9.49
CA GLY A 272 13.45 0.40 9.57
C GLY A 272 13.24 -1.11 9.79
N VAL A 273 12.68 -1.83 8.81
CA VAL A 273 12.77 -3.31 8.78
C VAL A 273 13.23 -3.91 7.44
N VAL A 274 13.97 -5.00 7.57
CA VAL A 274 14.59 -5.88 6.57
C VAL A 274 13.52 -6.56 5.68
N GLY A 275 13.71 -6.55 4.36
CA GLY A 275 12.89 -7.34 3.41
C GLY A 275 12.46 -6.64 2.11
N THR A 276 12.43 -5.30 2.08
CA THR A 276 12.13 -4.51 0.85
C THR A 276 13.35 -3.73 0.32
N GLY A 277 14.58 -4.08 0.73
CA GLY A 277 15.72 -3.19 0.47
C GLY A 277 16.05 -2.97 -1.01
N PHE A 278 15.66 -3.88 -1.91
CA PHE A 278 15.84 -3.68 -3.36
C PHE A 278 14.97 -2.55 -3.97
N TRP A 279 13.86 -2.16 -3.32
CA TRP A 279 13.06 -1.01 -3.73
C TRP A 279 13.48 0.29 -3.02
N ARG A 280 14.35 0.20 -2.00
CA ARG A 280 14.79 1.36 -1.24
C ARG A 280 15.89 2.12 -1.98
N ALA A 281 15.79 3.44 -1.89
CA ALA A 281 16.77 4.32 -2.50
C ALA A 281 18.15 4.19 -1.83
N PRO A 282 19.25 4.47 -2.56
CA PRO A 282 20.61 4.36 -2.04
C PRO A 282 20.83 5.13 -0.74
N GLU A 283 20.29 6.34 -0.63
CA GLU A 283 20.39 7.18 0.57
C GLU A 283 19.70 6.57 1.80
N ILE A 284 18.57 5.88 1.60
CA ILE A 284 17.88 5.15 2.67
C ILE A 284 18.71 3.95 3.11
N LEU A 285 19.22 3.17 2.15
CA LEU A 285 20.05 2.00 2.44
C LEU A 285 21.34 2.38 3.15
N LEU A 286 21.96 3.51 2.77
CA LEU A 286 23.16 4.01 3.42
C LEU A 286 22.88 4.43 4.87
N ALA A 287 21.76 5.13 5.12
CA ALA A 287 21.37 5.50 6.47
C ALA A 287 21.06 4.29 7.36
N ILE A 288 20.40 3.25 6.81
CA ILE A 288 20.17 1.97 7.51
C ILE A 288 21.51 1.31 7.84
N LYS A 289 22.41 1.20 6.85
CA LYS A 289 23.72 0.57 7.01
C LYS A 289 24.57 1.25 8.10
N ASN A 290 24.44 2.56 8.22
CA ASN A 290 25.17 3.37 9.20
C ASN A 290 24.41 3.53 10.54
N SER A 291 23.34 2.76 10.78
CA SER A 291 22.48 2.86 11.97
C SER A 291 22.01 4.29 12.29
N SER A 292 21.88 5.12 11.26
CA SER A 292 21.57 6.54 11.35
C SER A 292 20.13 6.83 10.91
N ILE A 293 19.22 5.87 11.13
CA ILE A 293 17.86 5.95 10.63
C ILE A 293 17.02 6.94 11.45
N GLY A 294 16.87 8.15 10.93
CA GLY A 294 15.87 9.11 11.39
C GLY A 294 14.72 9.24 10.40
N LEU A 295 13.58 9.75 10.85
CA LEU A 295 12.44 10.07 9.97
C LEU A 295 12.81 11.04 8.84
N HIS A 296 13.81 11.90 9.06
CA HIS A 296 14.29 12.89 8.10
C HIS A 296 14.97 12.30 6.85
N VAL A 297 15.38 11.02 6.90
CA VAL A 297 16.05 10.37 5.77
C VAL A 297 15.04 10.02 4.66
N PHE A 298 13.76 9.84 5.01
CA PHE A 298 12.71 9.55 4.04
C PHE A 298 12.25 10.84 3.36
N THR A 299 12.33 10.87 2.03
CA THR A 299 11.95 12.03 1.22
C THR A 299 11.06 11.63 0.04
N LYS A 300 10.50 12.62 -0.66
CA LYS A 300 9.71 12.42 -1.87
C LYS A 300 10.54 11.77 -2.98
N GLU A 301 11.81 12.11 -3.06
CA GLU A 301 12.77 11.59 -4.02
C GLU A 301 13.08 10.11 -3.77
N ALA A 302 13.06 9.65 -2.52
CA ALA A 302 13.20 8.24 -2.18
C ALA A 302 12.00 7.41 -2.70
N ASP A 303 10.78 7.94 -2.59
CA ASP A 303 9.59 7.32 -3.18
C ASP A 303 9.66 7.25 -4.72
N VAL A 304 10.25 8.25 -5.37
CA VAL A 304 10.48 8.25 -6.83
C VAL A 304 11.42 7.12 -7.26
N TYR A 305 12.43 6.81 -6.44
CA TYR A 305 13.29 5.66 -6.68
C TYR A 305 12.50 4.34 -6.56
N SER A 306 11.70 4.18 -5.50
CA SER A 306 10.86 2.99 -5.31
C SER A 306 9.83 2.83 -6.45
N TYR A 307 9.33 3.94 -6.99
CA TYR A 307 8.48 3.95 -8.18
C TYR A 307 9.19 3.37 -9.42
N ALA A 308 10.46 3.72 -9.65
CA ALA A 308 11.24 3.15 -10.75
C ALA A 308 11.40 1.62 -10.63
N MET A 309 11.64 1.13 -9.41
CA MET A 309 11.72 -0.31 -9.13
C MET A 309 10.36 -1.01 -9.32
N THR A 310 9.27 -0.34 -8.97
CA THR A 310 7.90 -0.82 -9.26
C THR A 310 7.63 -0.86 -10.78
N CYS A 311 8.10 0.13 -11.55
CA CYS A 311 8.01 0.12 -13.01
C CYS A 311 8.78 -1.05 -13.61
N TYR A 312 9.94 -1.40 -13.05
CA TYR A 312 10.69 -2.59 -13.46
C TYR A 312 9.86 -3.88 -13.28
N GLU A 313 9.15 -4.03 -12.15
CA GLU A 313 8.26 -5.17 -11.93
C GLU A 313 7.16 -5.24 -12.99
N VAL A 314 6.54 -4.10 -13.32
CA VAL A 314 5.48 -3.99 -14.34
C VAL A 314 5.99 -4.34 -15.74
N LEU A 315 7.25 -4.01 -16.07
CA LEU A 315 7.82 -4.28 -17.40
C LEU A 315 8.36 -5.68 -17.56
N THR A 316 8.89 -6.29 -16.51
CA THR A 316 9.64 -7.55 -16.61
C THR A 316 8.94 -8.73 -16.00
N GLY A 317 8.00 -8.48 -15.09
CA GLY A 317 7.40 -9.50 -14.27
C GLY A 317 8.30 -10.00 -13.15
N ARG A 318 9.53 -9.48 -12.99
CA ARG A 318 10.51 -9.94 -12.01
C ARG A 318 10.62 -8.99 -10.85
N LYS A 319 11.11 -9.48 -9.70
CA LYS A 319 11.51 -8.59 -8.60
C LYS A 319 12.85 -7.92 -8.95
N PRO A 320 13.10 -6.67 -8.52
CA PRO A 320 14.39 -6.01 -8.77
C PRO A 320 15.52 -6.86 -8.19
N PHE A 321 16.53 -7.14 -9.02
CA PHE A 321 17.71 -7.94 -8.66
C PHE A 321 17.41 -9.38 -8.20
N GLU A 322 16.27 -9.96 -8.57
CA GLU A 322 15.90 -11.35 -8.22
C GLU A 322 16.97 -12.39 -8.58
N ASP A 323 17.68 -12.17 -9.70
CA ASP A 323 18.72 -13.08 -10.20
C ASP A 323 20.11 -12.81 -9.60
N HIS A 324 20.25 -11.85 -8.67
CA HIS A 324 21.55 -11.48 -8.10
C HIS A 324 21.72 -12.09 -6.70
N PRO A 325 22.70 -12.99 -6.49
CA PRO A 325 22.98 -13.58 -5.18
C PRO A 325 23.67 -12.61 -4.20
N VAL A 326 23.82 -11.35 -4.59
CA VAL A 326 24.58 -10.32 -3.87
C VAL A 326 23.64 -9.56 -2.92
N SER A 327 24.18 -9.14 -1.77
CA SER A 327 23.47 -8.26 -0.84
C SER A 327 22.90 -7.02 -1.56
N GLN A 328 21.65 -6.68 -1.26
CA GLN A 328 20.98 -5.48 -1.76
C GLN A 328 21.78 -4.19 -1.53
N TYR A 329 22.56 -4.13 -0.44
CA TYR A 329 23.42 -3.00 -0.15
C TYR A 329 24.54 -2.87 -1.18
N ASP A 330 25.21 -3.95 -1.53
CA ASP A 330 26.37 -3.89 -2.42
C ASP A 330 25.96 -3.57 -3.86
N VAL A 331 24.85 -4.15 -4.33
CA VAL A 331 24.36 -3.90 -5.69
C VAL A 331 23.79 -2.48 -5.85
N VAL A 332 22.94 -2.02 -4.92
CA VAL A 332 22.32 -0.69 -5.04
C VAL A 332 23.32 0.43 -4.78
N LEU A 333 24.15 0.31 -3.74
CA LEU A 333 25.11 1.36 -3.36
C LEU A 333 26.30 1.46 -4.32
N SER A 334 26.62 0.40 -5.09
CA SER A 334 27.61 0.47 -6.18
C SER A 334 27.05 1.14 -7.45
N GLY A 335 25.78 1.55 -7.46
CA GLY A 335 25.16 2.22 -8.59
C GLY A 335 24.58 1.28 -9.66
N GLN A 336 24.60 -0.04 -9.43
CA GLN A 336 23.97 -0.97 -10.38
C GLN A 336 22.45 -0.80 -10.40
N ARG A 337 21.85 -1.08 -11.55
CA ARG A 337 20.40 -1.00 -11.79
C ARG A 337 19.94 -2.23 -12.57
N PRO A 338 18.72 -2.73 -12.36
CA PRO A 338 18.26 -3.91 -13.06
C PRO A 338 17.99 -3.57 -14.54
N SER A 339 18.27 -4.51 -15.43
CA SER A 339 18.19 -4.28 -16.87
C SER A 339 16.74 -4.28 -17.37
N LEU A 340 16.34 -3.20 -18.03
CA LEU A 340 15.03 -3.12 -18.71
C LEU A 340 15.07 -3.87 -20.06
N PRO A 341 13.95 -4.44 -20.53
CA PRO A 341 13.88 -5.09 -21.83
C PRO A 341 14.35 -4.16 -22.96
N ALA A 342 15.11 -4.73 -23.91
CA ALA A 342 15.60 -3.98 -25.07
C ALA A 342 14.45 -3.44 -25.95
N SER A 343 13.30 -4.14 -25.93
CA SER A 343 12.05 -3.74 -26.60
C SER A 343 11.33 -2.56 -25.94
N THR A 344 11.67 -2.20 -24.70
CA THR A 344 11.05 -1.05 -24.02
C THR A 344 11.30 0.24 -24.77
N TYR A 345 10.26 1.04 -24.97
CA TYR A 345 10.33 2.33 -25.65
C TYR A 345 11.39 3.24 -25.01
N SER A 346 12.24 3.85 -25.85
CA SER A 346 13.43 4.56 -25.39
C SER A 346 13.11 5.70 -24.40
N GLN A 347 12.08 6.49 -24.70
CA GLN A 347 11.65 7.59 -23.80
C GLN A 347 11.18 7.06 -22.44
N LEU A 348 10.54 5.88 -22.40
CA LEU A 348 10.14 5.25 -21.14
C LEU A 348 11.36 4.77 -20.35
N ARG A 349 12.33 4.15 -21.04
CA ARG A 349 13.60 3.73 -20.43
C ARG A 349 14.36 4.91 -19.85
N GLU A 350 14.44 6.02 -20.56
CA GLU A 350 15.08 7.26 -20.09
C GLU A 350 14.36 7.86 -18.88
N LEU A 351 13.02 7.84 -18.86
CA LEU A 351 12.25 8.32 -17.72
C LEU A 351 12.52 7.46 -16.48
N ILE A 352 12.43 6.13 -16.59
CA ILE A 352 12.74 5.22 -15.48
C ILE A 352 14.20 5.41 -15.02
N ALA A 353 15.12 5.63 -15.97
CA ALA A 353 16.51 5.90 -15.68
C ALA A 353 16.74 7.16 -14.82
N LYS A 354 15.96 8.22 -15.05
CA LYS A 354 15.98 9.43 -14.23
C LYS A 354 15.38 9.18 -12.84
N CYS A 355 14.30 8.39 -12.74
CA CYS A 355 13.63 8.12 -11.47
C CYS A 355 14.52 7.35 -10.47
N TRP A 356 15.39 6.44 -10.91
CA TRP A 356 16.30 5.71 -10.01
C TRP A 356 17.73 6.26 -9.98
N HIS A 357 17.94 7.52 -10.34
CA HIS A 357 19.26 8.13 -10.34
C HIS A 357 19.88 8.11 -8.91
N CYS A 358 21.20 7.96 -8.81
CA CYS A 358 21.90 7.88 -7.52
C CYS A 358 21.69 9.15 -6.69
N ASP A 359 21.89 10.32 -7.30
CA ASP A 359 21.58 11.62 -6.70
C ASP A 359 20.05 11.80 -6.60
N PRO A 360 19.48 11.96 -5.38
CA PRO A 360 18.04 12.19 -5.21
C PRO A 360 17.56 13.49 -5.86
N SER A 361 18.40 14.54 -5.89
CA SER A 361 18.00 15.88 -6.35
C SER A 361 17.76 15.96 -7.86
N THR A 362 18.26 14.98 -8.63
CA THR A 362 18.06 14.92 -10.08
C THR A 362 16.84 14.09 -10.47
N ARG A 363 16.20 13.42 -9.51
CA ARG A 363 15.01 12.60 -9.76
C ARG A 363 13.82 13.53 -10.02
N PRO A 364 12.98 13.24 -11.04
CA PRO A 364 11.82 14.08 -11.34
C PRO A 364 10.75 13.94 -10.27
N THR A 365 9.96 14.99 -10.09
CA THR A 365 8.75 14.93 -9.26
C THR A 365 7.66 14.09 -9.93
N PHE A 366 6.71 13.55 -9.16
CA PHE A 366 5.58 12.81 -9.75
C PHE A 366 4.72 13.65 -10.71
N ALA A 367 4.67 14.98 -10.53
CA ALA A 367 4.02 15.88 -11.48
C ALA A 367 4.70 15.86 -12.86
N GLU A 368 6.04 15.85 -12.88
CA GLU A 368 6.83 15.77 -14.11
C GLU A 368 6.75 14.38 -14.73
N ILE A 369 6.83 13.32 -13.92
CA ILE A 369 6.68 11.93 -14.37
C ILE A 369 5.35 11.74 -15.10
N LYS A 370 4.23 12.19 -14.51
CA LYS A 370 2.90 12.12 -15.15
C LYS A 370 2.89 12.78 -16.52
N ARG A 371 3.46 13.99 -16.62
CA ARG A 371 3.52 14.76 -17.87
C ARG A 371 4.33 14.03 -18.94
N GLU A 372 5.45 13.41 -18.57
CA GLU A 372 6.25 12.61 -19.52
C GLU A 372 5.52 11.32 -19.94
N LEU A 373 4.84 10.64 -19.01
CA LEU A 373 4.02 9.46 -19.34
C LEU A 373 2.86 9.81 -20.28
N ASP A 374 2.23 10.98 -20.12
CA ASP A 374 1.20 11.45 -21.06
C ASP A 374 1.73 11.64 -22.48
N LYS A 375 2.95 12.16 -22.63
CA LYS A 375 3.61 12.25 -23.94
C LYS A 375 3.88 10.87 -24.51
N ILE A 376 4.42 9.95 -23.70
CA ILE A 376 4.71 8.57 -24.11
C ILE A 376 3.43 7.86 -24.57
N ILE A 377 2.32 7.97 -23.83
CA ILE A 377 1.03 7.38 -24.20
C ILE A 377 0.56 7.90 -25.57
N LYS A 378 0.67 9.21 -25.81
CA LYS A 378 0.31 9.80 -27.11
C LYS A 378 1.19 9.26 -28.23
N SER A 379 2.50 9.17 -28.03
CA SER A 379 3.44 8.60 -29.01
C SER A 379 3.16 7.12 -29.33
N LEU A 380 2.70 6.35 -28.34
CA LEU A 380 2.29 4.95 -28.50
C LEU A 380 0.90 4.76 -29.13
N GLN A 381 0.10 5.82 -29.27
CA GLN A 381 -1.18 5.80 -29.99
C GLN A 381 -1.04 6.14 -31.47
N THR A 382 0.02 6.86 -31.84
CA THR A 382 0.32 7.28 -33.21
C THR A 382 1.13 6.27 -34.02
N LYS A 383 1.62 5.22 -33.37
CA LYS A 383 2.23 4.03 -33.99
C LYS A 383 1.20 2.92 -34.03
#